data_AF-A0A6G1S8K1-F1
#
_entry.id   AF-A0A6G1S8K1-F1
#
_cell.length_a   1.000
_cell.length_b   1.000
_cell.length_c   1.000
_cell.angle_alpha   90.00
_cell.angle_beta   90.00
_cell.angle_gamma   90.00
#
_symmetry.space_group_name_H-M   'P 1'
#
loop_
_entity.id
_entity.type
_entity.pdbx_description
1 polymer ?
#
loop_
_entity_poly.entity_id
_entity_poly.type
_entity_poly.pdbx_seq_one_letter_code
_entity_poly.pdbx_strand_id
1 'polypeptide(L)'
;LSKYTENGVTKPLATTQFEPTHARRAFPCFDEPSFKARFKIEIGHDSKLSARSNMPGETKTTGETKEGSEVIAAVTSFDVTVPMPTYLLAWVVSDFKEVSNSDGSFNTWARSEIADGAGM
;
A
#
# COMPACT_ATOMS: atom_id res chain seq x y z
N LEU A 1 9.57 -5.86 7.19
CA LEU A 1 9.01 -6.42 5.94
C LEU A 1 8.37 -7.76 6.26
N SER A 2 7.07 -7.85 6.06
CA SER A 2 6.31 -9.08 6.19
C SER A 2 6.56 -9.96 4.95
N LYS A 3 6.27 -11.26 5.06
CA LYS A 3 6.43 -12.22 3.97
C LYS A 3 5.24 -13.16 3.94
N TYR A 4 4.92 -13.66 2.77
CA TYR A 4 3.93 -14.71 2.59
C TYR A 4 4.35 -15.67 1.49
N THR A 5 3.75 -16.86 1.44
CA THR A 5 4.05 -17.87 0.42
C THR A 5 2.84 -18.05 -0.49
N GLU A 6 3.07 -18.05 -1.79
CA GLU A 6 2.08 -18.32 -2.84
C GLU A 6 2.72 -19.27 -3.86
N ASN A 7 2.09 -20.41 -4.15
CA ASN A 7 2.62 -21.44 -5.06
C ASN A 7 4.08 -21.86 -4.78
N GLY A 8 4.46 -21.94 -3.49
CA GLY A 8 5.83 -22.28 -3.07
C GLY A 8 6.85 -21.14 -3.20
N VAL A 9 6.46 -19.97 -3.71
CA VAL A 9 7.31 -18.77 -3.82
C VAL A 9 7.05 -17.85 -2.64
N THR A 10 8.12 -17.45 -1.94
CA THR A 10 8.02 -16.46 -0.86
C THR A 10 8.05 -15.05 -1.43
N LYS A 11 7.01 -14.27 -1.15
CA LYS A 11 6.84 -12.90 -1.63
C LYS A 11 6.89 -11.88 -0.50
N PRO A 12 7.54 -10.71 -0.70
CA PRO A 12 7.58 -9.65 0.29
C PRO A 12 6.26 -8.88 0.36
N LEU A 13 5.95 -8.35 1.55
CA LEU A 13 4.82 -7.47 1.83
C LEU A 13 5.30 -6.35 2.75
N ALA A 14 5.13 -5.10 2.34
CA ALA A 14 5.30 -3.97 3.24
C ALA A 14 3.92 -3.51 3.70
N THR A 15 3.71 -3.39 5.01
CA THR A 15 2.44 -2.97 5.59
C THR A 15 2.69 -2.29 6.93
N THR A 16 1.76 -1.45 7.35
CA THR A 16 1.81 -0.71 8.61
C THR A 16 0.86 -1.30 9.65
N GLN A 17 1.31 -1.34 10.90
CA GLN A 17 0.46 -1.48 12.07
C GLN A 17 0.88 -0.41 13.08
N PHE A 18 0.15 0.70 13.13
CA PHE A 18 0.53 1.85 13.96
C PHE A 18 -0.18 1.93 15.29
N GLU A 19 -1.29 1.20 15.47
CA GLU A 19 -1.96 1.18 16.76
C GLU A 19 -1.12 0.49 17.86
N PRO A 20 -1.08 1.05 19.08
CA PRO A 20 -1.60 2.37 19.46
C PRO A 20 -0.62 3.53 19.20
N THR A 21 0.69 3.30 19.28
CA THR A 21 1.72 4.37 19.32
C THR A 21 2.97 4.03 18.50
N HIS A 22 2.79 3.37 17.36
CA HIS A 22 3.89 2.87 16.53
C HIS A 22 4.15 3.72 15.28
N ALA A 23 3.32 4.74 14.97
CA ALA A 23 3.56 5.60 13.81
C ALA A 23 4.92 6.31 13.90
N ARG A 24 5.34 6.69 15.12
CA ARG A 24 6.66 7.29 15.42
C ARG A 24 7.87 6.43 15.01
N ARG A 25 7.67 5.12 14.76
CA ARG A 25 8.74 4.22 14.28
C ARG A 25 8.93 4.30 12.77
N ALA A 26 7.93 4.77 12.04
CA ALA A 26 7.98 4.91 10.58
C ALA A 26 8.41 6.32 10.17
N PHE A 27 7.94 7.36 10.87
CA PHE A 27 8.32 8.75 10.60
C PHE A 27 8.20 9.60 11.88
N PRO A 28 9.01 10.67 12.04
CA PRO A 28 8.89 11.59 13.17
C PRO A 28 7.50 12.27 13.18
N CYS A 29 6.75 12.13 14.28
CA CYS A 29 5.41 12.71 14.42
C CYS A 29 4.99 12.88 15.89
N PHE A 30 3.97 13.72 16.12
CA PHE A 30 3.26 13.82 17.39
C PHE A 30 2.26 12.67 17.52
N ASP A 31 2.74 11.54 18.00
CA ASP A 31 2.04 10.25 17.93
C ASP A 31 1.12 10.02 19.14
N GLU A 32 0.15 10.92 19.32
CA GLU A 32 -0.96 10.79 20.28
C GLU A 32 -2.31 11.04 19.57
N PRO A 33 -3.41 10.35 19.96
CA PRO A 33 -4.68 10.42 19.25
C PRO A 33 -5.33 11.82 19.16
N SER A 34 -5.01 12.73 20.09
CA SER A 34 -5.53 14.10 20.11
C SER A 34 -4.92 14.99 19.02
N PHE A 35 -3.70 14.71 18.59
CA PHE A 35 -2.98 15.49 17.58
C PHE A 35 -3.33 15.02 16.15
N LYS A 36 -4.56 15.35 15.72
CA LYS A 36 -5.00 15.05 14.35
C LYS A 36 -4.29 15.94 13.33
N ALA A 37 -3.88 15.36 12.21
CA ALA A 37 -3.26 16.06 11.09
C ALA A 37 -3.78 15.56 9.75
N ARG A 38 -3.50 16.32 8.69
CA ARG A 38 -3.71 15.87 7.30
C ARG A 38 -2.39 15.30 6.77
N PHE A 39 -2.46 14.16 6.09
CA PHE A 39 -1.28 13.50 5.55
C PHE A 39 -1.35 13.47 4.02
N LYS A 40 -0.26 13.86 3.36
CA LYS A 40 -0.01 13.60 1.94
C LYS A 40 1.04 12.50 1.87
N ILE A 41 0.72 11.38 1.23
CA ILE A 41 1.60 10.21 1.15
C ILE A 41 2.04 10.01 -0.30
N GLU A 42 3.33 9.76 -0.48
CA GLU A 42 3.91 9.26 -1.73
C GLU A 42 4.77 8.03 -1.42
N ILE A 43 4.63 6.98 -2.21
CA ILE A 43 5.34 5.72 -2.01
C ILE A 43 6.06 5.35 -3.29
N GLY A 44 7.39 5.29 -3.23
CA GLY A 44 8.21 4.66 -4.26
C GLY A 44 8.23 3.15 -4.09
N HIS A 45 8.00 2.40 -5.16
CA HIS A 45 7.99 0.94 -5.16
C HIS A 45 8.43 0.38 -6.52
N ASP A 46 8.68 -0.94 -6.56
CA ASP A 46 8.85 -1.66 -7.82
C ASP A 46 7.53 -1.63 -8.60
N SER A 47 7.58 -1.42 -9.92
CA SER A 47 6.37 -1.30 -10.75
C SER A 47 5.58 -2.60 -10.88
N LYS A 48 6.17 -3.74 -10.52
CA LYS A 48 5.47 -5.03 -10.44
C LYS A 48 4.58 -5.12 -9.20
N LEU A 49 4.71 -4.19 -8.24
CA LEU A 49 3.90 -4.08 -7.03
C LEU A 49 2.93 -2.90 -7.12
N SER A 50 1.87 -2.96 -6.32
CA SER A 50 0.92 -1.88 -6.12
C SER A 50 1.05 -1.30 -4.71
N ALA A 51 0.93 0.01 -4.59
CA ALA A 51 0.83 0.71 -3.32
C ALA A 51 -0.64 1.10 -3.03
N ARG A 52 -1.04 0.97 -1.77
CA ARG A 52 -2.35 1.38 -1.24
C ARG A 52 -2.17 2.19 0.03
N SER A 53 -3.10 3.11 0.29
CA SER A 53 -3.10 3.98 1.48
C SER A 53 -4.54 4.35 1.84
N ASN A 54 -4.73 5.22 2.85
CA ASN A 54 -6.05 5.66 3.33
C ASN A 54 -6.89 6.36 2.26
N MET A 55 -6.27 7.06 1.32
CA MET A 55 -6.94 7.82 0.26
C MET A 55 -6.66 7.19 -1.11
N PRO A 56 -7.47 7.48 -2.14
CA PRO A 56 -7.15 7.14 -3.54
C PRO A 56 -5.81 7.72 -3.96
N GLY A 57 -5.14 7.07 -4.90
CA GLY A 57 -3.84 7.53 -5.39
C GLY A 57 -3.59 7.13 -6.84
N GLU A 58 -2.69 7.88 -7.47
CA GLU A 58 -2.30 7.68 -8.86
C GLU A 58 -0.85 7.21 -8.93
N THR A 59 -0.62 6.13 -9.68
CA THR A 59 0.71 5.58 -9.91
C THR A 59 1.33 6.18 -11.17
N LYS A 60 2.56 6.68 -11.05
CA LYS A 60 3.39 7.11 -12.17
C LYS A 60 4.63 6.22 -12.23
N THR A 61 4.83 5.57 -13.37
CA THR A 61 6.05 4.80 -13.64
C THR A 61 7.16 5.77 -14.02
N THR A 62 8.28 5.73 -13.29
CA THR A 62 9.37 6.71 -13.41
C THR A 62 10.64 6.15 -14.06
N GLY A 63 10.64 4.87 -14.49
CA GLY A 63 11.80 4.21 -15.08
C GLY A 63 11.63 3.84 -16.57
N GLU A 64 12.66 4.10 -17.36
CA GLU A 64 12.90 3.44 -18.65
C GLU A 64 13.76 2.20 -18.43
N THR A 65 13.51 1.14 -19.21
CA THR A 65 14.33 -0.07 -19.23
C THR A 65 15.77 0.30 -19.59
N LYS A 66 16.68 0.36 -18.60
CA LYS A 66 18.13 0.34 -18.92
C LYS A 66 18.46 -1.09 -19.32
N GLU A 67 19.01 -1.28 -20.52
CA GLU A 67 19.52 -2.58 -20.99
C GLU A 67 20.34 -3.24 -19.86
N GLY A 68 19.81 -4.33 -19.31
CA GLY A 68 20.46 -5.12 -18.25
C GLY A 68 20.02 -4.85 -16.80
N SER A 69 19.07 -3.95 -16.51
CA SER A 69 18.45 -3.83 -15.18
C SER A 69 16.93 -3.69 -15.24
N GLU A 70 16.27 -4.74 -14.76
CA GLU A 70 14.83 -4.97 -14.85
C GLU A 70 14.01 -4.29 -13.73
N VAL A 71 14.57 -3.27 -13.07
CA VAL A 71 13.88 -2.59 -11.96
C VAL A 71 13.22 -1.33 -12.50
N ILE A 72 11.99 -1.51 -12.97
CA ILE A 72 11.10 -0.39 -13.28
C ILE A 72 10.61 0.16 -11.93
N ALA A 73 10.97 1.40 -11.61
CA ALA A 73 10.49 2.09 -10.42
C ALA A 73 9.16 2.80 -10.73
N ALA A 74 8.24 2.78 -9.78
CA ALA A 74 6.99 3.53 -9.81
C ALA A 74 6.82 4.33 -8.51
N VAL A 75 6.10 5.44 -8.60
CA VAL A 75 5.70 6.26 -7.46
C VAL A 75 4.19 6.38 -7.45
N THR A 76 3.55 6.02 -6.34
CA THR A 76 2.12 6.24 -6.14
C THR A 76 1.92 7.42 -5.19
N SER A 77 1.26 8.48 -5.68
CA SER A 77 0.92 9.68 -4.89
C SER A 77 -0.56 9.63 -4.51
N PHE A 78 -0.85 9.64 -3.21
CA PHE A 78 -2.22 9.56 -2.67
C PHE A 78 -2.79 10.94 -2.37
N ASP A 79 -4.11 11.09 -2.43
CA ASP A 79 -4.80 12.31 -2.02
C ASP A 79 -4.57 12.64 -0.54
N VAL A 80 -4.76 13.91 -0.19
CA VAL A 80 -4.58 14.39 1.18
C VAL A 80 -5.70 13.81 2.06
N THR A 81 -5.33 13.21 3.19
CA THR A 81 -6.33 12.68 4.14
C THR A 81 -7.17 13.80 4.77
N VAL A 82 -8.35 13.43 5.28
CA VAL A 82 -9.03 14.24 6.30
C VAL A 82 -8.18 14.34 7.58
N PRO A 83 -8.41 15.33 8.47
CA PRO A 83 -7.73 15.38 9.75
C PRO A 83 -7.97 14.12 10.58
N MET A 84 -6.91 13.35 10.82
CA MET A 84 -6.98 12.05 11.48
C MET A 84 -5.77 11.84 12.40
N PRO A 85 -5.90 10.99 13.44
CA PRO A 85 -4.77 10.62 14.29
C PRO A 85 -3.77 9.70 13.57
N THR A 86 -2.51 9.74 13.99
CA THR A 86 -1.38 9.00 13.39
C THR A 86 -1.56 7.49 13.40
N TYR A 87 -2.22 6.93 14.41
CA TYR A 87 -2.38 5.47 14.55
C TYR A 87 -3.30 4.84 13.48
N LEU A 88 -4.14 5.66 12.82
CA LEU A 88 -5.01 5.22 11.72
C LEU A 88 -4.35 5.34 10.34
N LEU A 89 -3.17 5.96 10.26
CA LEU A 89 -2.44 6.05 9.01
C LEU A 89 -2.03 4.65 8.57
N ALA A 90 -2.36 4.28 7.34
CA ALA A 90 -2.11 2.96 6.83
C ALA A 90 -1.58 3.01 5.41
N TRP A 91 -0.60 2.16 5.10
CA TRP A 91 -0.20 1.89 3.73
C TRP A 91 0.28 0.46 3.56
N VAL A 92 0.13 -0.05 2.35
CA VAL A 92 0.51 -1.41 1.95
C VAL A 92 1.18 -1.37 0.59
N VAL A 93 2.29 -2.10 0.43
CA VAL A 93 2.94 -2.34 -0.87
C VAL A 93 3.02 -3.85 -1.07
N SER A 94 2.32 -4.34 -2.09
CA SER A 94 2.17 -5.77 -2.38
C SER A 94 1.78 -6.02 -3.83
N ASP A 95 1.80 -7.27 -4.25
CA ASP A 95 1.24 -7.77 -5.50
C ASP A 95 -0.15 -8.41 -5.30
N PHE A 96 -0.90 -7.99 -4.29
CA PHE A 96 -2.27 -8.45 -4.08
C PHE A 96 -3.18 -8.00 -5.23
N LYS A 97 -4.09 -8.89 -5.62
CA LYS A 97 -5.15 -8.60 -6.59
C LYS A 97 -6.35 -7.97 -5.93
N GLU A 98 -7.00 -7.09 -6.68
CA GLU A 98 -8.24 -6.44 -6.29
C GLU A 98 -9.45 -7.26 -6.75
N VAL A 99 -10.41 -7.43 -5.86
CA VAL A 99 -11.73 -7.98 -6.15
C VAL A 99 -12.76 -6.95 -5.70
N SER A 100 -13.45 -6.36 -6.66
CA SER A 100 -14.50 -5.37 -6.42
C SER A 100 -15.86 -6.04 -6.28
N ASN A 101 -16.74 -5.44 -5.50
CA ASN A 101 -18.16 -5.80 -5.52
C ASN A 101 -18.84 -5.31 -6.82
N SER A 102 -20.08 -5.76 -7.05
CA SER A 102 -20.80 -5.54 -8.32
C SER A 102 -20.99 -4.07 -8.73
N ASP A 103 -21.07 -3.16 -7.76
CA ASP A 103 -21.23 -1.72 -8.01
C ASP A 103 -19.93 -0.92 -7.85
N GLY A 104 -18.81 -1.58 -7.53
CA GLY A 104 -17.49 -0.96 -7.36
C GLY A 104 -17.34 -0.06 -6.12
N SER A 105 -18.29 -0.09 -5.17
CA SER A 105 -18.21 0.69 -3.93
C SER A 105 -17.27 0.11 -2.88
N PHE A 106 -16.94 -1.18 -2.97
CA PHE A 106 -16.10 -1.88 -2.02
C PHE A 106 -15.13 -2.83 -2.72
N ASN A 107 -13.86 -2.75 -2.31
CA ASN A 107 -12.78 -3.56 -2.85
C ASN A 107 -12.15 -4.41 -1.76
N THR A 108 -11.86 -5.66 -2.10
CA THR A 108 -11.06 -6.60 -1.30
C THR A 108 -9.73 -6.81 -1.99
N TRP A 109 -8.63 -6.78 -1.23
CA TRP A 109 -7.31 -7.11 -1.76
C TRP A 109 -6.79 -8.39 -1.10
N ALA A 110 -6.40 -9.35 -1.92
CA ALA A 110 -5.91 -10.64 -1.46
C ALA A 110 -4.81 -11.19 -2.37
N ARG A 111 -4.16 -12.26 -1.92
CA ARG A 111 -3.24 -13.05 -2.75
C ARG A 111 -3.96 -13.51 -4.01
N SER A 112 -3.21 -13.66 -5.11
CA SER A 112 -3.79 -14.01 -6.40
C SER A 112 -4.55 -15.33 -6.33
N GLU A 113 -4.01 -16.33 -5.61
CA GLU A 113 -4.65 -17.63 -5.42
C GLU A 113 -6.05 -17.56 -4.79
N ILE A 114 -6.28 -16.58 -3.89
CA ILE A 114 -7.57 -16.39 -3.21
C ILE A 114 -8.48 -15.49 -4.05
N ALA A 115 -7.94 -14.42 -4.63
CA ALA A 115 -8.69 -13.50 -5.46
C ALA A 115 -9.28 -14.19 -6.71
N ASP A 116 -8.48 -15.04 -7.36
CA ASP A 116 -8.92 -15.79 -8.54
C ASP A 116 -9.95 -16.88 -8.17
N GLY A 117 -9.85 -17.46 -6.97
CA GLY A 117 -10.83 -18.42 -6.44
C GLY A 117 -12.13 -17.79 -5.93
N ALA A 118 -12.13 -16.49 -5.64
CA ALA A 118 -13.30 -15.71 -5.24
C ALA A 118 -14.17 -15.24 -6.42
N GLY A 119 -13.91 -15.76 -7.63
CA GLY A 119 -14.60 -15.43 -8.85
C GLY A 119 -16.12 -15.28 -8.66
N MET A 120 -16.58 -14.04 -8.81
CA MET A 120 -17.91 -13.76 -9.33
C MET A 120 -17.91 -13.98 -10.85
#